data_AF-A0AA51QR72-F1
#
_entry.id   AF-A0AA51QR72-F1
#
_cell.length_a   1.000
_cell.length_b   1.000
_cell.length_c   1.000
_cell.angle_alpha   90.00
_cell.angle_beta   90.00
_cell.angle_gamma   90.00
#
_symmetry.space_group_name_H-M   'P 1'
#
loop_
_entity.id
_entity.type
_entity.pdbx_description
1 polymer ?
#
loop_
_entity_poly.entity_id
_entity_poly.type
_entity_poly.pdbx_seq_one_letter_code
_entity_poly.pdbx_strand_id
1 'polypeptide(L)'
;MDSGATPAIIILLLLAAGITIAGCTTNPAPPSPRHAPFTLGASYLRQPYTFSSETENSVEQFHVGDPSWGINFKVTPLDDDVEDCWFTMNVTNVDTNEVEHYGYGRTFPPEREQLYPMYRTGSYQLEMRGNRVRVDLHIAKRDP
;
A
#
# COMPACT_ATOMS: atom_id res chain seq x y z
N MET A 1 -26.98 -71.27 13.74
CA MET A 1 -27.84 -70.65 14.76
C MET A 1 -27.17 -69.37 15.18
N ASP A 2 -27.67 -68.25 14.68
CA ASP A 2 -27.64 -66.91 15.32
C ASP A 2 -28.55 -66.03 14.45
N SER A 3 -29.80 -65.85 14.87
CA SER A 3 -30.30 -64.71 15.67
C SER A 3 -30.59 -63.50 14.78
N GLY A 4 -31.89 -63.30 14.53
CA GLY A 4 -32.43 -62.23 13.71
C GLY A 4 -32.48 -60.87 14.40
N ALA A 5 -32.87 -59.86 13.62
CA ALA A 5 -33.30 -58.58 14.12
C ALA A 5 -34.47 -58.06 13.28
N THR A 6 -35.60 -57.90 13.97
CA THR A 6 -36.85 -57.27 13.55
C THR A 6 -36.67 -55.74 13.40
N PRO A 7 -37.46 -55.06 12.54
CA PRO A 7 -37.29 -53.65 12.23
C PRO A 7 -38.12 -52.73 13.11
N ALA A 8 -37.68 -51.48 13.28
CA ALA A 8 -38.48 -50.24 13.44
C ALA A 8 -37.64 -49.17 14.15
N ILE A 9 -37.23 -48.12 13.43
CA ILE A 9 -36.85 -46.85 14.06
C ILE A 9 -37.78 -45.76 13.54
N ILE A 10 -38.38 -45.12 14.53
CA ILE A 10 -39.46 -44.17 14.54
C ILE A 10 -39.00 -42.80 14.02
N ILE A 11 -39.88 -42.16 13.25
CA ILE A 11 -39.88 -40.74 12.91
C ILE A 11 -40.00 -39.91 14.20
N LEU A 12 -39.08 -38.97 14.50
CA LEU A 12 -39.43 -37.62 14.98
C LEU A 12 -38.23 -36.70 15.22
N LEU A 13 -38.50 -35.41 14.95
CA LEU A 13 -37.94 -34.17 15.54
C LEU A 13 -37.07 -33.28 14.64
N LEU A 14 -37.78 -32.26 14.14
CA LEU A 14 -37.34 -30.92 13.79
C LEU A 14 -36.22 -30.38 14.69
N LEU A 15 -35.25 -29.70 14.08
CA LEU A 15 -34.78 -28.33 14.41
C LEU A 15 -33.44 -28.09 13.72
N ALA A 16 -33.47 -27.45 12.54
CA ALA A 16 -32.29 -26.77 12.02
C ALA A 16 -32.64 -25.29 11.94
N ALA A 17 -32.05 -24.57 12.89
CA ALA A 17 -32.19 -23.15 13.15
C ALA A 17 -31.95 -22.30 11.90
N GLY A 18 -32.67 -21.18 11.84
CA GLY A 18 -32.58 -20.20 10.78
C GLY A 18 -31.14 -19.74 10.54
N ILE A 19 -30.76 -19.77 9.27
CA ILE A 19 -29.54 -19.12 8.78
C ILE A 19 -29.82 -17.62 8.82
N THR A 20 -29.37 -16.94 9.87
CA THR A 20 -29.23 -15.48 9.82
C THR A 20 -28.07 -15.19 8.88
N ILE A 21 -28.42 -14.78 7.66
CA ILE A 21 -27.47 -14.13 6.75
C ILE A 21 -27.11 -12.81 7.43
N ALA A 22 -26.00 -12.80 8.17
CA ALA A 22 -25.39 -11.56 8.60
C ALA A 22 -25.05 -10.81 7.32
N GLY A 23 -25.83 -9.78 7.02
CA GLY A 23 -25.56 -8.89 5.91
C GLY A 23 -24.12 -8.42 6.05
N CYS A 24 -23.29 -8.75 5.07
CA CYS A 24 -22.00 -8.13 4.90
C CYS A 24 -22.29 -6.64 4.73
N THR A 25 -22.17 -5.89 5.82
CA THR A 25 -22.03 -4.44 5.73
C THR A 25 -20.65 -4.23 5.14
N THR A 26 -20.58 -4.17 3.80
CA THR A 26 -19.45 -3.53 3.12
C THR A 26 -19.49 -2.09 3.60
N ASN A 27 -18.76 -1.82 4.67
CA ASN A 27 -18.43 -0.48 5.08
C ASN A 27 -17.69 0.12 3.87
N PRO A 28 -18.26 1.10 3.15
CA PRO A 28 -17.52 1.72 2.06
C PRO A 28 -16.23 2.28 2.65
N ALA A 29 -15.09 1.92 2.05
CA ALA A 29 -13.82 2.53 2.42
C ALA A 29 -14.01 4.06 2.38
N PRO A 30 -13.51 4.80 3.38
CA PRO A 30 -13.60 6.25 3.37
C PRO A 30 -13.05 6.76 2.03
N PRO A 31 -13.71 7.74 1.39
CA PRO A 31 -13.23 8.28 0.13
C PRO A 31 -11.81 8.80 0.35
N SER A 32 -10.85 8.28 -0.43
CA SER A 32 -9.49 8.80 -0.46
C SER A 32 -9.57 10.33 -0.64
N PRO A 33 -8.92 11.13 0.22
CA PRO A 33 -8.91 12.57 0.08
C PRO A 33 -8.50 12.91 -1.36
N ARG A 34 -9.33 13.66 -2.09
CA ARG A 34 -8.94 14.18 -3.40
C ARG A 34 -7.80 15.17 -3.15
N HIS A 35 -6.57 14.72 -3.37
CA HIS A 35 -5.37 15.54 -3.26
C HIS A 35 -5.53 16.70 -4.25
N ALA A 36 -5.48 17.94 -3.76
CA ALA A 36 -5.46 19.11 -4.63
C ALA A 36 -4.25 19.00 -5.58
N PRO A 37 -4.40 19.27 -6.89
CA PRO A 37 -3.27 19.24 -7.80
C PRO A 37 -2.27 20.31 -7.35
N PHE A 38 -1.01 19.91 -7.16
CA PHE A 38 0.11 20.82 -6.93
C PHE A 38 1.25 20.45 -7.88
N THR A 39 2.15 21.37 -8.15
CA THR A 39 3.37 21.09 -8.92
C THR A 39 4.59 21.03 -8.01
N LEU A 40 5.67 20.41 -8.46
CA LEU A 40 6.93 20.37 -7.73
C LEU A 40 7.80 21.56 -8.14
N GLY A 41 8.16 22.39 -7.19
CA GLY A 41 9.08 23.52 -7.32
C GLY A 41 10.53 23.12 -7.00
N ALA A 42 11.15 23.82 -6.04
CA ALA A 42 12.56 23.62 -5.70
C ALA A 42 12.83 22.21 -5.16
N SER A 43 13.72 21.48 -5.83
CA SER A 43 14.05 20.08 -5.53
C SER A 43 14.94 19.96 -4.30
N TYR A 44 14.64 19.00 -3.44
CA TYR A 44 15.54 18.52 -2.39
C TYR A 44 16.26 17.25 -2.84
N LEU A 45 15.49 16.25 -3.27
CA LEU A 45 16.00 14.98 -3.77
C LEU A 45 15.44 14.75 -5.16
N ARG A 46 16.29 14.47 -6.13
CA ARG A 46 15.88 14.05 -7.47
C ARG A 46 16.86 13.02 -7.99
N GLN A 47 16.57 11.75 -7.78
CA GLN A 47 17.49 10.67 -8.10
C GLN A 47 16.74 9.41 -8.56
N PRO A 48 17.27 8.69 -9.56
CA PRO A 48 16.80 7.36 -9.89
C PRO A 48 17.33 6.31 -8.91
N TYR A 49 16.48 5.35 -8.57
CA TYR A 49 16.83 4.10 -7.87
C TYR A 49 16.51 2.93 -8.79
N THR A 50 17.30 1.87 -8.72
CA THR A 50 17.03 0.61 -9.43
C THR A 50 17.05 -0.50 -8.41
N PHE A 51 15.95 -1.27 -8.36
CA PHE A 51 15.80 -2.43 -7.51
C PHE A 51 15.70 -3.65 -8.42
N SER A 52 16.77 -4.42 -8.53
CA SER A 52 16.81 -5.59 -9.42
C SER A 52 16.28 -6.85 -8.74
N SER A 53 16.23 -6.87 -7.40
CA SER A 53 15.84 -8.02 -6.58
C SER A 53 15.16 -7.60 -5.28
N GLU A 54 14.31 -8.48 -4.72
CA GLU A 54 13.54 -8.22 -3.48
C GLU A 54 14.38 -7.96 -2.21
N THR A 55 15.68 -8.29 -2.27
CA THR A 55 16.63 -8.11 -1.18
C THR A 55 17.25 -6.71 -1.15
N GLU A 56 17.13 -5.95 -2.24
CA GLU A 56 17.67 -4.61 -2.31
C GLU A 56 16.83 -3.64 -1.48
N ASN A 57 17.52 -2.80 -0.73
CA ASN A 57 16.95 -1.70 0.02
C ASN A 57 17.75 -0.43 -0.22
N SER A 58 17.08 0.71 -0.05
CA SER A 58 17.71 2.02 -0.06
C SER A 58 17.06 2.85 1.04
N VAL A 59 17.89 3.60 1.78
CA VAL A 59 17.43 4.45 2.86
C VAL A 59 17.89 5.86 2.61
N GLU A 60 16.97 6.80 2.64
CA GLU A 60 17.23 8.24 2.50
C GLU A 60 16.74 8.99 3.73
N GLN A 61 17.42 10.07 4.09
CA GLN A 61 17.00 10.94 5.18
C GLN A 61 17.01 12.40 4.73
N PHE A 62 16.01 13.15 5.19
CA PHE A 62 15.90 14.57 4.90
C PHE A 62 15.14 15.35 5.95
N HIS A 63 15.27 16.67 5.90
CA HIS A 63 14.59 17.57 6.81
C HIS A 63 13.65 18.51 6.04
N VAL A 64 12.40 18.58 6.49
CA VAL A 64 11.34 19.45 5.96
C VAL A 64 11.14 20.62 6.91
N GLY A 65 11.63 21.79 6.52
CA GLY A 65 11.51 23.01 7.33
C GLY A 65 10.15 23.72 7.20
N ASP A 66 9.34 23.40 6.19
CA ASP A 66 8.01 23.98 5.97
C ASP A 66 7.04 22.93 5.38
N PRO A 67 5.73 22.95 5.69
CA PRO A 67 4.78 21.89 5.30
C PRO A 67 4.32 21.98 3.83
N SER A 68 5.00 22.74 3.00
CA SER A 68 4.66 22.90 1.59
C SER A 68 5.54 21.97 0.75
N TRP A 69 5.67 20.70 1.12
CA TRP A 69 6.52 19.74 0.40
C TRP A 69 5.71 18.59 -0.18
N GLY A 70 6.29 17.85 -1.12
CA GLY A 70 5.65 16.71 -1.75
C GLY A 70 6.67 15.69 -2.27
N ILE A 71 6.20 14.46 -2.39
CA ILE A 71 6.92 13.31 -2.91
C ILE A 71 6.24 12.89 -4.21
N ASN A 72 7.00 12.87 -5.30
CA ASN A 72 6.62 12.25 -6.56
C ASN A 72 7.54 11.06 -6.79
N PHE A 73 6.97 9.94 -7.21
CA PHE A 73 7.78 8.87 -7.76
C PHE A 73 7.16 8.34 -9.04
N LYS A 74 8.05 7.91 -9.95
CA LYS A 74 7.68 7.26 -11.19
C LYS A 74 8.36 5.91 -11.31
N VAL A 75 7.58 4.86 -11.48
CA VAL A 75 8.03 3.48 -11.62
C VAL A 75 8.08 3.07 -13.08
N THR A 76 9.21 2.50 -13.47
CA THR A 76 9.43 1.83 -14.75
C THR A 76 9.71 0.36 -14.47
N PRO A 77 8.77 -0.56 -14.80
CA PRO A 77 9.05 -2.00 -14.78
C PRO A 77 10.23 -2.35 -15.68
N LEU A 78 11.09 -3.27 -15.22
CA LEU A 78 12.27 -3.75 -15.95
C LEU A 78 12.09 -5.18 -16.47
N ASP A 79 10.91 -5.77 -16.26
CA ASP A 79 10.53 -7.10 -16.72
C ASP A 79 9.17 -7.03 -17.45
N ASP A 80 8.93 -7.99 -18.34
CA ASP A 80 7.66 -8.15 -19.06
C ASP A 80 6.57 -8.73 -18.15
N ASP A 81 6.96 -9.53 -17.15
CA ASP A 81 6.06 -9.96 -16.09
C ASP A 81 5.85 -8.83 -15.07
N VAL A 82 4.92 -7.93 -15.41
CA VAL A 82 4.61 -6.75 -14.62
C VAL A 82 4.04 -7.08 -13.24
N GLU A 83 3.55 -8.30 -13.01
CA GLU A 83 3.06 -8.71 -11.68
C GLU A 83 4.22 -9.00 -10.71
N ASP A 84 5.39 -9.39 -11.22
CA ASP A 84 6.61 -9.54 -10.41
C ASP A 84 7.36 -8.21 -10.20
N CYS A 85 6.99 -7.15 -10.94
CA CYS A 85 7.55 -5.82 -10.78
C CYS A 85 6.83 -5.04 -9.69
N TRP A 86 7.52 -4.69 -8.60
CA TRP A 86 6.90 -3.95 -7.49
C TRP A 86 7.85 -2.98 -6.80
N PHE A 87 7.29 -1.97 -6.15
CA PHE A 87 8.01 -0.96 -5.37
C PHE A 87 7.24 -0.64 -4.08
N THR A 88 7.96 -0.45 -2.99
CA THR A 88 7.41 0.02 -1.72
C THR A 88 8.30 1.10 -1.11
N MET A 89 7.69 2.09 -0.49
CA MET A 89 8.35 3.17 0.23
C MET A 89 7.63 3.44 1.55
N ASN A 90 8.35 3.27 2.65
CA ASN A 90 7.90 3.68 3.98
C ASN A 90 8.49 5.06 4.26
N VAL A 91 7.62 6.04 4.52
CA VAL A 91 7.99 7.41 4.87
C VAL A 91 7.70 7.62 6.34
N THR A 92 8.75 7.68 7.15
CA THR A 92 8.67 7.86 8.61
C THR A 92 9.05 9.28 8.97
N ASN A 93 8.15 10.03 9.60
CA ASN A 93 8.55 11.26 10.32
C ASN A 93 9.23 10.83 11.62
N VAL A 94 10.54 11.00 11.74
CA VAL A 94 11.31 10.49 12.89
C VAL A 94 11.05 11.28 14.18
N ASP A 95 10.50 12.48 14.07
CA ASP A 95 10.15 13.31 15.22
C ASP A 95 8.83 12.84 15.87
N THR A 96 7.89 12.33 15.06
CA THR A 96 6.56 11.86 15.53
C THR A 96 6.40 10.33 15.54
N ASN A 97 7.28 9.60 14.86
CA ASN A 97 7.18 8.17 14.54
C ASN A 97 5.94 7.79 13.71
N GLU A 98 5.28 8.76 13.07
CA GLU A 98 4.22 8.46 12.11
C GLU A 98 4.83 7.89 10.83
N VAL A 99 4.21 6.82 10.32
CA VAL A 99 4.65 6.12 9.11
C VAL A 99 3.54 6.16 8.07
N GLU A 100 3.89 6.61 6.87
CA GLU A 100 3.05 6.54 5.69
C GLU A 100 3.62 5.51 4.72
N HIS A 101 2.74 4.77 4.04
CA HIS A 101 3.11 3.69 3.15
C HIS A 101 2.68 4.00 1.72
N TYR A 102 3.64 3.98 0.81
CA TYR A 102 3.45 4.23 -0.62
C TYR A 102 4.07 3.11 -1.45
N GLY A 103 3.64 2.95 -2.70
CA GLY A 103 4.21 1.92 -3.55
C GLY A 103 3.50 1.74 -4.89
N TYR A 104 3.92 0.71 -5.61
CA TYR A 104 3.39 0.26 -6.90
C TYR A 104 3.39 -1.27 -6.93
N GLY A 105 2.29 -1.85 -7.43
CA GLY A 105 2.13 -3.31 -7.55
C GLY A 105 1.88 -4.01 -6.21
N ARG A 106 1.76 -5.35 -6.25
CA ARG A 106 1.33 -6.19 -5.11
C ARG A 106 0.01 -5.74 -4.49
N THR A 107 0.09 -4.95 -3.42
CA THR A 107 -1.04 -4.43 -2.65
C THR A 107 -1.27 -2.93 -2.86
N PHE A 108 -0.43 -2.28 -3.68
CA PHE A 108 -0.48 -0.85 -3.99
C PHE A 108 -1.13 -0.58 -5.35
N PRO A 109 -1.58 0.65 -5.58
CA PRO A 109 -2.17 1.04 -6.86
C PRO A 109 -1.20 0.81 -8.05
N PRO A 110 -1.70 0.41 -9.24
CA PRO A 110 -0.88 0.13 -10.42
C PRO A 110 -0.46 1.40 -11.18
N GLU A 111 -0.83 2.60 -10.72
CA GLU A 111 -0.40 3.86 -11.32
C GLU A 111 1.11 4.00 -11.20
N ARG A 112 1.77 4.11 -12.36
CA ARG A 112 3.23 4.21 -12.45
C ARG A 112 3.77 5.53 -11.92
N GLU A 113 2.97 6.58 -11.89
CA GLU A 113 3.38 7.88 -11.39
C GLU A 113 2.39 8.34 -10.34
N GLN A 114 2.91 8.67 -9.16
CA GLN A 114 2.10 9.03 -8.00
C GLN A 114 2.71 10.26 -7.33
N LEU A 115 1.85 11.11 -6.78
CA LEU A 115 2.21 12.39 -6.20
C LEU A 115 1.50 12.55 -4.85
N TYR A 116 2.29 12.68 -3.78
CA TYR A 116 1.82 12.74 -2.41
C TYR A 116 2.28 14.05 -1.74
N PRO A 117 1.37 14.87 -1.21
CA PRO A 117 1.72 16.05 -0.44
C PRO A 117 2.19 15.64 0.96
N MET A 118 3.22 16.32 1.46
CA MET A 118 3.66 16.25 2.85
C MET A 118 3.13 17.49 3.57
N TYR A 119 2.41 17.29 4.67
CA TYR A 119 1.77 18.38 5.43
C TYR A 119 2.43 18.70 6.77
N ARG A 120 3.47 17.95 7.14
CA ARG A 120 4.15 18.12 8.42
C ARG A 120 5.61 18.47 8.17
N THR A 121 6.13 19.31 9.05
CA THR A 121 7.56 19.61 9.14
C THR A 121 8.24 18.54 9.97
N GLY A 122 9.56 18.49 9.88
CA GLY A 122 10.38 17.60 10.69
C GLY A 122 11.37 16.81 9.87
N SER A 123 12.07 15.93 10.56
CA SER A 123 13.02 15.01 9.93
C SER A 123 12.28 13.75 9.44
N TYR A 124 12.64 13.28 8.26
CA TYR A 124 12.04 12.15 7.59
C TYR A 124 13.09 11.11 7.23
N GLN A 125 12.70 9.84 7.37
CA GLN A 125 13.42 8.70 6.82
C GLN A 125 12.55 7.99 5.79
N LEU A 126 13.12 7.72 4.64
CA LEU A 126 12.52 6.93 3.57
C LEU A 126 13.22 5.59 3.51
N GLU A 127 12.47 4.51 3.67
CA GLU A 127 12.95 3.15 3.40
C GLU A 127 12.28 2.65 2.12
N MET A 128 13.08 2.35 1.11
CA MET A 128 12.64 1.95 -0.22
C MET A 128 13.10 0.54 -0.53
N ARG A 129 12.20 -0.24 -1.13
CA ARG A 129 12.44 -1.60 -1.60
C ARG A 129 11.71 -1.82 -2.91
N GLY A 130 12.17 -2.78 -3.70
CA GLY A 130 11.48 -3.15 -4.93
C GLY A 130 12.01 -4.45 -5.53
N ASN A 131 11.45 -4.80 -6.68
CA ASN A 131 11.89 -5.93 -7.49
C ASN A 131 11.68 -5.60 -8.96
N ARG A 132 12.73 -5.77 -9.77
CA ARG A 132 12.74 -5.52 -11.23
C ARG A 132 12.09 -4.18 -11.61
N VAL A 133 12.42 -3.12 -10.88
CA VAL A 133 11.90 -1.77 -11.14
C VAL A 133 13.00 -0.73 -11.10
N ARG A 134 12.86 0.29 -11.95
CA ARG A 134 13.52 1.57 -11.78
C ARG A 134 12.51 2.58 -11.25
N VAL A 135 12.92 3.39 -10.28
CA VAL A 135 12.08 4.40 -9.64
C VAL A 135 12.78 5.75 -9.74
N ASP A 136 12.19 6.69 -10.47
CA ASP A 136 12.64 8.08 -10.44
C ASP A 136 11.91 8.78 -9.29
N LEU A 137 12.63 9.09 -8.20
CA LEU A 137 12.08 9.74 -7.00
C LEU A 137 12.40 11.23 -7.03
N HIS A 138 11.39 12.05 -6.75
CA HIS A 138 11.51 13.50 -6.67
C HIS A 138 10.79 14.02 -5.42
N ILE A 139 11.56 14.61 -4.50
CA ILE A 139 11.06 15.29 -3.30
C ILE A 139 11.37 16.76 -3.46
N ALA A 140 10.35 17.61 -3.36
CA ALA A 140 10.48 19.03 -3.60
C ALA A 140 9.46 19.83 -2.79
N LYS A 141 9.70 21.14 -2.73
CA LYS A 141 8.65 22.09 -2.34
C LYS A 141 7.49 22.00 -3.32
N ARG A 142 6.27 22.09 -2.84
CA ARG A 142 5.05 22.26 -3.62
C ARG A 142 4.98 23.70 -4.06
N ASP A 143 4.74 23.89 -5.35
CA ASP A 143 4.34 25.16 -5.92
C ASP A 143 2.83 25.06 -6.18
N PRO A 144 2.00 25.81 -5.43
CA PRO A 144 0.55 25.77 -5.54
C PRO A 144 0.01 26.30 -6.87
#